data_AF-A0A2J7W4E4-F1
#
_entry.id   AF-A0A2J7W4E4-F1
#
_cell.length_a   1.000
_cell.length_b   1.000
_cell.length_c   1.000
_cell.angle_alpha   90.00
_cell.angle_beta   90.00
_cell.angle_gamma   90.00
#
_symmetry.space_group_name_H-M   'P 1'
#
loop_
_entity.id
_entity.type
_entity.pdbx_description
1 polymer ?
#
loop_
_entity_poly.entity_id
_entity_poly.type
_entity_poly.pdbx_seq_one_letter_code
_entity_poly.pdbx_strand_id
1 'polypeptide(L)'
;MAAPNSGVYVEIMAPDLRFAFLACAMLTALLSTSGRQAARKAAIMPLTLYGAVAFALWLATSGNGRYFIPGLLLAGPLLIGWLYRSNLSRSMKMTIGGIMLAVQGWAVWQTSPWDAWSQTAWIAPTGFQVAIDERARTEPATYVTLTSPTYSIVAPQFSHEARWINLDSLQGHRRPIEEEAVRSLLAGSRQIVLVTPAESAKAQSVSDWELVSAFNRRLQNEGLSIARFSDCRMLPSASMRPRVPIRLTRGNDVVELGPVGFWLCDMKYDASAVRPPPRMPERLASLVGEIEHACPRFFPPGRGQSTVLENMTIVNYPSSDMKLYVHSSGEISYLYYRALNPVQIASNGVLRRDTEAWCDNVQGRSGAPWARGL
;
A
#
# COMPACT_ATOMS: atom_id res chain seq x y z
N MET A 1 11.59 18.72 -12.22
CA MET A 1 11.83 18.33 -10.82
C MET A 1 13.03 19.13 -10.33
N ALA A 2 12.84 20.38 -9.93
CA ALA A 2 13.95 21.29 -9.56
C ALA A 2 14.06 21.54 -8.04
N ALA A 3 13.30 20.79 -7.24
CA ALA A 3 13.51 20.64 -5.81
C ALA A 3 13.24 19.17 -5.48
N PRO A 4 14.26 18.33 -5.26
CA PRO A 4 14.07 16.99 -4.73
C PRO A 4 13.72 17.15 -3.25
N ASN A 5 12.51 17.62 -2.96
CA ASN A 5 11.99 17.52 -1.62
C ASN A 5 11.91 16.03 -1.33
N SER A 6 12.81 15.58 -0.47
CA SER A 6 13.04 14.21 -0.11
C SER A 6 11.81 13.72 0.65
N GLY A 7 10.78 13.25 -0.05
CA GLY A 7 9.58 12.67 0.56
C GLY A 7 9.71 11.16 0.63
N VAL A 8 9.14 10.53 1.66
CA VAL A 8 8.86 9.09 1.61
C VAL A 8 7.90 8.84 0.45
N TYR A 9 8.32 8.03 -0.51
CA TYR A 9 7.48 7.73 -1.68
C TYR A 9 6.26 6.92 -1.26
N VAL A 10 5.07 7.44 -1.58
CA VAL A 10 3.81 6.73 -1.46
C VAL A 10 3.17 6.65 -2.84
N GLU A 11 2.63 5.48 -3.17
CA GLU A 11 1.96 5.22 -4.44
C GLU A 11 0.57 5.83 -4.41
N ILE A 12 0.46 7.09 -4.80
CA ILE A 12 -0.84 7.72 -5.08
C ILE A 12 -1.21 7.42 -6.53
N MET A 13 -2.49 7.11 -6.78
CA MET A 13 -3.01 7.07 -8.15
C MET A 13 -2.93 8.48 -8.75
N ALA A 14 -1.91 8.73 -9.55
CA ALA A 14 -1.80 9.96 -10.32
C ALA A 14 -2.58 9.78 -11.63
N PRO A 15 -3.70 10.49 -11.85
CA PRO A 15 -4.39 10.44 -13.13
C PRO A 15 -3.46 10.99 -14.21
N ASP A 16 -3.06 10.12 -15.14
CA ASP A 16 -2.17 10.47 -16.25
C ASP A 16 -2.89 10.35 -17.58
N LEU A 17 -3.46 11.48 -18.01
CA LEU A 17 -4.21 11.57 -19.27
C LEU A 17 -3.27 11.73 -20.48
N ARG A 18 -1.96 11.90 -20.26
CA ARG A 18 -0.98 12.10 -21.34
C ARG A 18 -0.95 10.92 -22.31
N PHE A 19 -1.21 9.70 -21.85
CA PHE A 19 -1.27 8.52 -22.72
C PHE A 19 -2.49 8.54 -23.65
N ALA A 20 -3.66 8.96 -23.15
CA ALA A 20 -4.84 9.14 -23.98
C ALA A 20 -4.62 10.26 -25.01
N PHE A 21 -4.05 11.38 -24.58
CA PHE A 21 -3.67 12.48 -25.47
C PHE A 21 -2.64 12.05 -26.52
N LEU A 22 -1.65 11.23 -26.14
CA LEU A 22 -0.65 10.71 -27.04
C LEU A 22 -1.30 9.83 -28.12
N ALA A 23 -2.21 8.94 -27.74
CA ALA A 23 -2.97 8.13 -28.69
C ALA A 23 -3.76 9.00 -29.67
N CYS A 24 -4.48 10.02 -29.18
CA CYS A 24 -5.20 10.97 -30.03
C CYS A 24 -4.28 11.77 -30.97
N ALA A 25 -3.13 12.24 -30.48
CA ALA A 25 -2.15 12.97 -31.27
C ALA A 25 -1.51 12.09 -32.35
N MET A 26 -1.19 10.84 -32.01
CA MET A 26 -0.71 9.83 -32.95
C MET A 26 -1.76 9.56 -34.04
N LEU A 27 -3.00 9.27 -33.66
CA LEU A 27 -4.10 9.04 -34.62
C LEU A 27 -4.32 10.23 -35.54
N THR A 28 -4.37 11.45 -34.99
CA THR A 28 -4.57 12.68 -35.77
C THR A 28 -3.42 12.88 -36.75
N ALA A 29 -2.18 12.69 -36.30
CA ALA A 29 -1.02 12.78 -37.17
C ALA A 29 -1.06 11.71 -38.27
N LEU A 30 -1.33 10.45 -37.92
CA LEU A 30 -1.42 9.31 -38.85
C LEU A 30 -2.49 9.51 -39.91
N LEU A 31 -3.71 9.90 -39.54
CA LEU A 31 -4.82 10.15 -40.47
C LEU A 31 -4.57 11.35 -41.39
N SER A 32 -3.71 12.29 -40.98
CA SER A 32 -3.38 13.46 -41.78
C SER A 32 -2.18 13.26 -42.72
N THR A 33 -1.80 12.04 -43.12
CA THR A 33 -0.62 11.81 -43.99
C THR A 33 -0.79 12.36 -45.41
N SER A 34 0.14 13.22 -45.83
CA SER A 34 0.53 13.40 -47.25
C SER A 34 1.93 12.85 -47.51
N GLY A 35 2.31 12.56 -48.77
CA GLY A 35 3.57 11.88 -49.13
C GLY A 35 4.86 12.54 -48.60
N ARG A 36 4.90 13.88 -48.49
CA ARG A 36 6.06 14.62 -47.91
C ARG A 36 6.18 14.47 -46.38
N GLN A 37 5.15 13.96 -45.71
CA GLN A 37 5.14 13.83 -44.25
C GLN A 37 5.62 12.48 -43.74
N ALA A 38 5.78 11.48 -44.60
CA ALA A 38 6.33 10.18 -44.21
C ALA A 38 7.74 10.34 -43.60
N ALA A 39 8.61 11.13 -44.25
CA ALA A 39 9.95 11.44 -43.75
C ALA A 39 9.94 12.21 -42.41
N ARG A 40 8.98 13.13 -42.24
CA ARG A 40 8.79 13.86 -40.97
C ARG A 40 8.29 12.96 -39.85
N LYS A 41 7.61 11.85 -40.11
CA LYS A 41 7.18 10.91 -39.04
C LYS A 41 8.25 9.89 -38.68
N ALA A 42 9.11 9.55 -39.64
CA ALA A 42 10.22 8.62 -39.42
C ALA A 42 11.13 9.04 -38.25
N ALA A 43 11.29 10.34 -37.99
CA ALA A 43 12.15 10.82 -36.90
C ALA A 43 11.58 10.63 -35.48
N ILE A 44 10.26 10.50 -35.30
CA ILE A 44 9.66 10.26 -33.96
C ILE A 44 9.25 8.80 -33.73
N MET A 45 9.21 8.01 -34.80
CA MET A 45 8.81 6.61 -34.76
C MET A 45 9.73 5.74 -33.89
N PRO A 46 11.08 5.85 -33.94
CA PRO A 46 11.96 5.05 -33.09
C PRO A 46 11.72 5.28 -31.59
N LEU A 47 11.52 6.54 -31.19
CA LEU A 47 11.24 6.88 -29.80
C LEU A 47 9.85 6.38 -29.35
N THR A 48 8.88 6.42 -30.25
CA THR A 48 7.53 5.87 -30.01
C THR A 48 7.59 4.36 -29.83
N LEU A 49 8.33 3.66 -30.71
CA LEU A 49 8.52 2.22 -30.65
C LEU A 49 9.27 1.82 -29.38
N TYR A 50 10.35 2.52 -29.03
CA TYR A 50 11.06 2.32 -27.78
C TYR A 50 10.13 2.47 -26.57
N GLY A 51 9.33 3.54 -26.52
CA GLY A 51 8.36 3.78 -25.46
C GLY A 51 7.32 2.65 -25.37
N ALA A 52 6.79 2.19 -26.50
CA ALA A 52 5.82 1.11 -26.56
C ALA A 52 6.40 -0.24 -26.12
N VAL A 53 7.59 -0.59 -26.58
CA VAL A 53 8.29 -1.83 -26.18
C VAL A 53 8.64 -1.80 -24.69
N ALA A 54 9.20 -0.68 -24.21
CA ALA A 54 9.50 -0.51 -22.80
C ALA A 54 8.24 -0.60 -21.93
N PHE A 55 7.12 -0.02 -22.38
CA PHE A 55 5.83 -0.11 -21.70
C PHE A 55 5.31 -1.54 -21.65
N ALA A 56 5.37 -2.28 -22.77
CA ALA A 56 4.95 -3.68 -22.83
C ALA A 56 5.80 -4.58 -21.91
N LEU A 57 7.13 -4.41 -21.93
CA LEU A 57 8.03 -5.16 -21.04
C LEU A 57 7.80 -4.81 -19.56
N TRP A 58 7.56 -3.54 -19.25
CA TRP A 58 7.26 -3.10 -17.89
C TRP A 58 5.95 -3.71 -17.37
N LEU A 59 4.90 -3.72 -18.21
CA LEU A 59 3.62 -4.35 -17.88
C LEU A 59 3.75 -5.87 -17.71
N ALA A 60 4.58 -6.51 -18.53
CA ALA A 60 4.81 -7.95 -18.46
C ALA A 60 5.61 -8.37 -17.21
N THR A 61 6.42 -7.46 -16.65
CA THR A 61 7.35 -7.81 -15.55
C THR A 61 6.84 -7.39 -14.18
N SER A 62 6.44 -6.13 -13.97
CA SER A 62 6.04 -5.65 -12.64
C SER A 62 4.78 -4.79 -12.61
N GLY A 63 4.54 -3.97 -13.63
CA GLY A 63 3.51 -2.93 -13.56
C GLY A 63 3.70 -1.91 -12.42
N ASN A 64 4.85 -1.91 -11.72
CA ASN A 64 5.13 -0.97 -10.65
C ASN A 64 5.70 0.33 -11.24
N GLY A 65 4.99 1.44 -11.05
CA GLY A 65 5.31 2.74 -11.65
C GLY A 65 6.71 3.28 -11.32
N ARG A 66 7.30 2.86 -10.19
CA ARG A 66 8.66 3.27 -9.78
C ARG A 66 9.72 2.88 -10.81
N TYR A 67 9.56 1.72 -11.46
CA TYR A 67 10.52 1.21 -12.43
C TYR A 67 10.28 1.75 -13.84
N PHE A 68 9.17 2.46 -14.08
CA PHE A 68 8.83 3.01 -15.40
C PHE A 68 8.82 4.53 -15.46
N ILE A 69 9.37 5.21 -14.46
CA ILE A 69 9.48 6.69 -14.44
C ILE A 69 10.09 7.23 -15.74
N PRO A 70 11.20 6.68 -16.30
CA PRO A 70 11.73 7.17 -17.57
C PRO A 70 10.72 7.06 -18.72
N GLY A 71 9.95 5.97 -18.79
CA GLY A 71 8.90 5.78 -19.78
C GLY A 71 7.74 6.77 -19.62
N LEU A 72 7.32 7.04 -18.38
CA LEU A 72 6.33 8.07 -18.06
C LEU A 72 6.80 9.48 -18.46
N LEU A 73 8.10 9.76 -18.34
CA LEU A 73 8.68 11.05 -18.75
C LEU A 73 8.69 11.22 -20.28
N LEU A 74 8.78 10.11 -21.05
CA LEU A 74 8.73 10.15 -22.52
C LEU A 74 7.36 10.54 -23.08
N ALA A 75 6.27 10.31 -22.35
CA ALA A 75 4.92 10.59 -22.82
C ALA A 75 4.72 12.06 -23.23
N GLY A 76 5.29 13.01 -22.48
CA GLY A 76 5.20 14.45 -22.79
C GLY A 76 5.91 14.84 -24.08
N PRO A 77 7.22 14.58 -24.24
CA PRO A 77 7.94 14.81 -25.48
C PRO A 77 7.32 14.11 -26.70
N LEU A 78 6.87 12.87 -26.55
CA LEU A 78 6.17 12.15 -27.61
C LEU A 78 4.87 12.84 -28.02
N LEU A 79 4.06 13.27 -27.04
CA LEU A 79 2.81 13.98 -27.28
C LEU A 79 3.03 15.27 -28.06
N ILE A 80 3.96 16.11 -27.61
CA ILE A 80 4.29 17.38 -28.28
C ILE A 80 4.90 17.12 -29.66
N GLY A 81 5.76 16.12 -29.78
CA GLY A 81 6.36 15.75 -31.06
C GLY A 81 5.33 15.28 -32.09
N TRP A 82 4.39 14.43 -31.71
CA TRP A 82 3.29 14.00 -32.59
C TRP A 82 2.34 15.15 -32.93
N LEU A 83 1.99 15.99 -31.96
CA LEU A 83 1.16 17.18 -32.18
C LEU A 83 1.84 18.17 -33.13
N TYR A 84 3.13 18.44 -32.95
CA TYR A 84 3.91 19.33 -33.81
C TYR A 84 3.96 18.83 -35.26
N ARG A 85 4.08 17.51 -35.45
CA ARG A 85 4.19 16.85 -36.77
C ARG A 85 2.83 16.63 -37.47
N SER A 86 1.70 16.90 -36.80
CA SER A 86 0.36 16.86 -37.39
C SER A 86 0.12 18.00 -38.42
N ASN A 87 -0.90 17.86 -39.27
CA ASN A 87 -1.33 18.90 -40.22
C ASN A 87 -2.22 19.99 -39.63
N LEU A 88 -2.42 19.98 -38.32
CA LEU A 88 -3.20 21.01 -37.67
C LEU A 88 -2.56 22.39 -37.86
N SER A 89 -3.39 23.42 -37.95
CA SER A 89 -2.90 24.79 -37.98
C SER A 89 -2.12 25.12 -36.70
N ARG A 90 -1.29 26.16 -36.75
CA ARG A 90 -0.53 26.61 -35.56
C ARG A 90 -1.47 26.94 -34.39
N SER A 91 -2.60 27.60 -34.67
CA SER A 91 -3.59 27.94 -33.65
C SER A 91 -4.21 26.68 -33.03
N MET A 92 -4.64 25.71 -33.84
CA MET A 92 -5.19 24.44 -33.34
C MET A 92 -4.19 23.67 -32.46
N LYS A 93 -2.91 23.61 -32.87
CA LYS A 93 -1.85 22.97 -32.07
C LYS A 93 -1.70 23.63 -30.71
N MET A 94 -1.67 24.97 -30.66
CA MET A 94 -1.56 25.72 -29.41
C MET A 94 -2.80 25.53 -28.53
N THR A 95 -4.00 25.59 -29.11
CA THR A 95 -5.25 25.37 -28.38
C THR A 95 -5.33 23.97 -27.78
N ILE A 96 -5.02 22.93 -28.57
CA ILE A 96 -5.02 21.54 -28.10
C ILE A 96 -3.96 21.34 -27.00
N GLY A 97 -2.74 21.84 -27.21
CA GLY A 97 -1.70 21.78 -26.20
C GLY A 97 -2.11 22.47 -24.89
N GLY A 98 -2.76 23.63 -24.98
CA GLY A 98 -3.31 24.34 -23.83
C GLY A 98 -4.41 23.56 -23.10
N ILE A 99 -5.34 22.97 -23.85
CA ILE A 99 -6.40 22.11 -23.27
C ILE A 99 -5.78 20.89 -22.56
N MET A 100 -4.82 20.22 -23.19
CA MET A 100 -4.14 19.06 -22.60
C MET A 100 -3.44 19.43 -21.28
N LEU A 101 -2.76 20.58 -21.23
CA LEU A 101 -2.14 21.09 -20.02
C LEU A 101 -3.18 21.45 -18.95
N ALA A 102 -4.29 22.11 -19.32
CA ALA A 102 -5.35 22.48 -18.40
C ALA A 102 -6.04 21.25 -17.79
N VAL A 103 -6.39 20.26 -18.61
CA VAL A 103 -7.05 19.02 -18.16
C VAL A 103 -6.11 18.17 -17.31
N GLN A 104 -4.84 18.02 -17.69
CA GLN A 104 -3.86 17.31 -16.87
C GLN A 104 -3.60 18.06 -15.55
N GLY A 105 -3.51 19.39 -15.59
CA GLY A 105 -3.36 20.23 -14.40
C GLY A 105 -4.54 20.11 -13.44
N TRP A 106 -5.76 20.12 -13.97
CA TRP A 106 -6.98 19.88 -13.20
C TRP A 106 -7.00 18.48 -12.59
N ALA A 107 -6.64 17.44 -13.35
CA ALA A 107 -6.59 16.07 -12.85
C ALA A 107 -5.58 15.92 -11.69
N VAL A 108 -4.39 16.53 -11.81
CA VAL A 108 -3.39 16.57 -10.73
C VAL A 108 -3.92 17.35 -9.53
N TRP A 109 -4.62 18.47 -9.75
CA TRP A 109 -5.21 19.28 -8.69
C TRP A 109 -6.27 18.51 -7.89
N GLN A 110 -7.11 17.71 -8.56
CA GLN A 110 -8.10 16.84 -7.91
C GLN A 110 -7.48 15.79 -6.99
N THR A 111 -6.24 15.37 -7.26
CA THR A 111 -5.54 14.39 -6.44
C THR A 111 -4.77 14.97 -5.25
N SER A 112 -5.05 16.23 -4.87
CA SER A 112 -4.35 17.04 -3.86
C SER A 112 -3.00 16.45 -3.41
N PRO A 113 -1.93 16.62 -4.18
CA PRO A 113 -0.60 16.15 -3.79
C PRO A 113 -0.11 16.81 -2.49
N TRP A 114 -0.82 17.84 -2.02
CA TRP A 114 -0.56 18.64 -0.84
C TRP A 114 -1.26 18.08 0.42
N ASP A 115 -2.43 17.46 0.26
CA ASP A 115 -3.22 16.89 1.37
C ASP A 115 -3.11 15.35 1.47
N ALA A 116 -2.51 14.71 0.46
CA ALA A 116 -2.35 13.26 0.45
C ALA A 116 -1.32 12.80 1.51
N TRP A 117 -1.79 11.94 2.41
CA TRP A 117 -1.04 11.14 3.38
C TRP A 117 0.25 10.54 2.77
N SER A 118 1.36 11.26 2.78
CA SER A 118 2.63 10.70 2.27
C SER A 118 3.86 11.57 2.37
N GLN A 119 3.73 12.90 2.48
CA GLN A 119 4.90 13.75 2.54
C GLN A 119 5.50 13.81 3.95
N THR A 120 5.82 12.64 4.51
CA THR A 120 6.85 12.55 5.54
C THR A 120 8.13 13.03 4.87
N ALA A 121 8.54 14.24 5.21
CA ALA A 121 9.76 14.78 4.66
C ALA A 121 10.94 14.10 5.33
N TRP A 122 11.87 13.65 4.50
CA TRP A 122 13.20 13.18 4.81
C TRP A 122 14.05 14.39 5.17
N ILE A 123 13.73 14.98 6.32
CA ILE A 123 14.38 16.19 6.84
C ILE A 123 15.75 15.83 7.45
N ALA A 124 16.00 14.56 7.76
CA ALA A 124 17.25 14.06 8.32
C ALA A 124 17.62 12.67 7.74
N PRO A 125 18.91 12.25 7.84
CA PRO A 125 19.41 11.02 7.24
C PRO A 125 18.63 9.75 7.60
N THR A 126 18.06 9.69 8.80
CA THR A 126 17.38 8.51 9.35
C THR A 126 15.93 8.33 8.87
N GLY A 127 15.45 9.17 7.94
CA GLY A 127 14.09 9.13 7.39
C GLY A 127 13.03 9.62 8.39
N PHE A 128 12.93 9.00 9.56
CA PHE A 128 12.14 9.46 10.70
C PHE A 128 13.03 10.04 11.79
N GLN A 129 12.77 11.29 12.20
CA GLN A 129 13.40 11.91 13.37
C GLN A 129 12.66 11.47 14.63
N VAL A 130 12.95 10.26 15.11
CA VAL A 130 12.36 9.74 16.33
C VAL A 130 13.14 10.28 17.52
N ALA A 131 12.46 10.86 18.50
CA ALA A 131 13.08 11.26 19.76
C ALA A 131 13.35 10.02 20.61
N ILE A 132 14.39 9.26 20.25
CA ILE A 132 14.87 8.08 20.97
C ILE A 132 15.31 8.51 22.38
N ASP A 133 14.74 7.88 23.40
CA ASP A 133 15.15 8.08 24.78
C ASP A 133 16.45 7.35 25.12
N GLU A 134 17.07 7.70 26.25
CA GLU A 134 18.36 7.14 26.66
C GLU A 134 18.31 5.61 26.78
N ARG A 135 17.18 5.08 27.25
CA ARG A 135 16.93 3.65 27.37
C ARG A 135 17.03 2.94 26.02
N ALA A 136 16.29 3.41 25.01
CA ALA A 136 16.32 2.81 23.68
C ALA A 136 17.66 3.01 22.95
N ARG A 137 18.43 4.04 23.31
CA ARG A 137 19.75 4.32 22.74
C ARG A 137 20.84 3.43 23.32
N THR A 138 20.75 3.05 24.59
CA THR A 138 21.85 2.36 25.30
C THR A 138 21.53 0.91 25.65
N GLU A 139 20.30 0.59 26.03
CA GLU A 139 19.95 -0.76 26.48
C GLU A 139 19.67 -1.69 25.29
N PRO A 140 20.31 -2.88 25.26
CA PRO A 140 20.00 -3.89 24.25
C PRO A 140 18.61 -4.49 24.51
N ALA A 141 17.74 -4.43 23.49
CA ALA A 141 16.44 -5.07 23.50
C ALA A 141 16.14 -5.72 22.15
N THR A 142 15.16 -6.63 22.15
CA THR A 142 14.61 -7.20 20.92
C THR A 142 13.31 -6.49 20.58
N TYR A 143 13.35 -5.68 19.53
CA TYR A 143 12.22 -4.90 19.06
C TYR A 143 11.39 -5.71 18.07
N VAL A 144 10.09 -5.73 18.31
CA VAL A 144 9.10 -6.47 17.53
C VAL A 144 8.16 -5.50 16.85
N THR A 145 7.89 -5.67 15.56
CA THR A 145 6.89 -4.89 14.83
C THR A 145 5.80 -5.80 14.27
N LEU A 146 4.56 -5.29 14.23
CA LEU A 146 3.34 -6.01 13.77
C LEU A 146 2.66 -5.34 12.58
N THR A 147 3.37 -4.44 11.89
CA THR A 147 2.83 -3.62 10.81
C THR A 147 3.55 -3.84 9.50
N SER A 148 2.84 -3.57 8.41
CA SER A 148 3.38 -3.29 7.08
C SER A 148 2.95 -1.86 6.71
N PRO A 149 3.88 -0.91 6.51
CA PRO A 149 5.34 -1.07 6.49
C PRO A 149 5.93 -1.46 7.87
N THR A 150 7.10 -2.10 7.86
CA THR A 150 7.75 -2.66 9.06
C THR A 150 8.41 -1.60 9.95
N TYR A 151 8.55 -0.37 9.46
CA TYR A 151 9.25 0.75 10.09
C TYR A 151 10.71 0.48 10.47
N SER A 152 11.37 -0.53 9.88
CA SER A 152 12.77 -0.88 10.18
C SER A 152 13.78 0.26 9.95
N ILE A 153 13.40 1.30 9.21
CA ILE A 153 14.23 2.49 9.00
C ILE A 153 14.57 3.24 10.30
N VAL A 154 13.80 3.05 11.38
CA VAL A 154 14.11 3.65 12.69
C VAL A 154 15.19 2.88 13.46
N ALA A 155 15.43 1.61 13.12
CA ALA A 155 16.32 0.71 13.85
C ALA A 155 17.74 1.24 14.09
N PRO A 156 18.40 1.92 13.13
CA PRO A 156 19.76 2.46 13.33
C PRO A 156 19.86 3.55 14.40
N GLN A 157 18.73 4.09 14.89
CA GLN A 157 18.72 5.12 15.95
C GLN A 157 18.71 4.52 17.36
N PHE A 158 18.50 3.21 17.48
CA PHE A 158 18.50 2.47 18.73
C PHE A 158 19.91 1.94 19.05
N SER A 159 20.07 1.30 20.22
CA SER A 159 21.31 0.64 20.61
C SER A 159 21.86 -0.24 19.48
N HIS A 160 23.19 -0.21 19.28
CA HIS A 160 23.86 -1.05 18.27
C HIS A 160 23.72 -2.55 18.55
N GLU A 161 23.42 -2.92 19.79
CA GLU A 161 23.15 -4.30 20.21
C GLU A 161 21.66 -4.69 20.10
N ALA A 162 20.80 -3.77 19.64
CA ALA A 162 19.39 -4.03 19.45
C ALA A 162 19.14 -5.06 18.34
N ARG A 163 18.18 -5.95 18.58
CA ARG A 163 17.71 -6.93 17.59
C ARG A 163 16.32 -6.55 17.12
N TRP A 164 16.00 -6.85 15.87
CA TRP A 164 14.72 -6.46 15.26
C TRP A 164 14.07 -7.66 14.57
N ILE A 165 12.78 -7.81 14.77
CA ILE A 165 11.94 -8.81 14.09
C ILE A 165 10.59 -8.19 13.73
N ASN A 166 10.12 -8.41 12.51
CA ASN A 166 8.76 -8.08 12.10
C ASN A 166 7.96 -9.38 12.02
N LEU A 167 6.94 -9.53 12.86
CA LEU A 167 6.12 -10.75 12.86
C LEU A 167 5.04 -10.71 11.78
N ASP A 168 4.69 -9.52 11.26
CA ASP A 168 3.72 -9.36 10.18
C ASP A 168 4.22 -9.95 8.86
N SER A 169 5.49 -9.73 8.51
CA SER A 169 6.15 -10.30 7.34
C SER A 169 6.37 -11.81 7.43
N LEU A 170 6.17 -12.37 8.62
CA LEU A 170 6.27 -13.80 8.89
C LEU A 170 4.89 -14.46 9.03
N GLN A 171 3.78 -13.74 8.78
CA GLN A 171 2.45 -14.36 8.80
C GLN A 171 2.26 -15.30 7.60
N GLY A 172 1.58 -16.43 7.83
CA GLY A 172 1.33 -17.47 6.83
C GLY A 172 2.06 -18.79 7.13
N HIS A 173 2.30 -19.60 6.10
CA HIS A 173 3.08 -20.85 6.23
C HIS A 173 4.57 -20.52 6.39
N ARG A 174 5.04 -20.49 7.65
CA ARG A 174 6.47 -20.45 7.95
C ARG A 174 7.09 -21.82 7.71
N ARG A 175 8.35 -21.81 7.29
CA ARG A 175 9.15 -23.04 7.31
C ARG A 175 9.52 -23.37 8.76
N PRO A 176 9.63 -24.65 9.14
CA PRO A 176 10.01 -25.05 10.51
C PRO A 176 11.28 -24.36 11.02
N ILE A 177 12.26 -24.12 10.13
CA ILE A 177 13.50 -23.41 10.47
C ILE A 177 13.26 -21.94 10.84
N GLU A 178 12.28 -21.27 10.21
CA GLU A 178 11.92 -19.89 10.53
C GLU A 178 11.21 -19.83 11.87
N GLU A 179 10.29 -20.77 12.14
CA GLU A 179 9.64 -20.87 13.45
C GLU A 179 10.65 -21.08 14.58
N GLU A 180 11.61 -21.98 14.37
CA GLU A 180 12.66 -22.24 15.36
C GLU A 180 13.56 -21.02 15.57
N ALA A 181 13.94 -20.32 14.50
CA ALA A 181 14.72 -19.09 14.59
C ALA A 181 13.99 -18.00 15.38
N VAL A 182 12.68 -17.83 15.16
CA VAL A 182 11.86 -16.87 15.92
C VAL A 182 11.79 -17.27 17.39
N ARG A 183 11.48 -18.53 17.70
CA ARG A 183 11.42 -19.01 19.09
C ARG A 183 12.75 -18.86 19.81
N SER A 184 13.85 -19.24 19.18
CA SER A 184 15.20 -19.09 19.70
C SER A 184 15.55 -17.63 19.96
N LEU A 185 15.20 -16.72 19.04
CA LEU A 185 15.41 -15.28 19.21
C LEU A 185 14.63 -14.74 20.42
N LEU A 186 13.33 -15.06 20.52
CA LEU A 186 12.47 -14.59 21.60
C LEU A 186 12.88 -15.17 22.96
N ALA A 187 13.17 -16.48 23.03
CA ALA A 187 13.64 -17.14 24.25
C ALA A 187 15.00 -16.61 24.72
N GLY A 188 15.90 -16.26 23.79
CA GLY A 188 17.20 -15.65 24.08
C GLY A 188 17.14 -14.14 24.32
N SER A 189 15.96 -13.54 24.49
CA SER A 189 15.79 -12.10 24.71
C SER A 189 15.62 -11.75 26.18
N ARG A 190 16.49 -10.89 26.70
CA ARG A 190 16.36 -10.33 28.05
C ARG A 190 15.19 -9.35 28.16
N GLN A 191 15.01 -8.53 27.12
CA GLN A 191 13.91 -7.57 27.00
C GLN A 191 13.34 -7.63 25.59
N ILE A 192 12.01 -7.61 25.50
CA ILE A 192 11.27 -7.62 24.24
C ILE A 192 10.31 -6.43 24.26
N VAL A 193 10.33 -5.63 23.20
CA VAL A 193 9.56 -4.38 23.12
C VAL A 193 8.78 -4.34 21.81
N LEU A 194 7.46 -4.18 21.89
CA LEU A 194 6.64 -3.89 20.71
C LEU A 194 6.89 -2.46 20.27
N VAL A 195 7.16 -2.25 18.98
CA VAL A 195 7.20 -0.94 18.33
C VAL A 195 6.02 -0.85 17.37
N THR A 196 5.11 0.10 17.61
CA THR A 196 3.94 0.32 16.74
C THR A 196 3.76 1.81 16.47
N PRO A 197 3.43 2.23 15.23
CA PRO A 197 3.09 3.63 14.96
C PRO A 197 1.87 4.05 15.81
N ALA A 198 1.88 5.30 16.25
CA ALA A 198 0.83 5.88 17.09
C ALA A 198 0.54 7.33 16.69
N GLU A 199 -0.74 7.66 16.60
CA GLU A 199 -1.24 8.99 16.23
C GLU A 199 -1.46 9.92 17.43
N SER A 200 -1.28 9.41 18.65
CA SER A 200 -1.42 10.19 19.88
C SER A 200 -0.57 9.61 21.02
N ALA A 201 -0.19 10.46 21.98
CA ALA A 201 0.46 10.03 23.23
C ALA A 201 -0.48 9.31 24.20
N LYS A 202 -1.79 9.47 24.02
CA LYS A 202 -2.79 8.84 24.87
C LYS A 202 -3.73 8.04 23.99
N ALA A 203 -3.98 6.78 24.35
CA ALA A 203 -5.07 5.98 23.83
C ALA A 203 -6.41 6.55 24.34
N GLN A 204 -6.78 7.76 23.92
CA GLN A 204 -7.91 8.52 24.47
C GLN A 204 -9.28 8.05 23.94
N SER A 205 -9.31 7.28 22.85
CA SER A 205 -10.54 6.93 22.14
C SER A 205 -10.97 5.48 22.27
N VAL A 206 -10.14 4.61 22.85
CA VAL A 206 -10.38 3.16 22.96
C VAL A 206 -10.00 2.72 24.36
N SER A 207 -10.80 1.85 24.97
CA SER A 207 -10.48 1.30 26.28
C SER A 207 -9.16 0.52 26.22
N ASP A 208 -8.32 0.64 27.25
CA ASP A 208 -6.99 -0.02 27.28
C ASP A 208 -7.11 -1.54 27.05
N TRP A 209 -8.17 -2.16 27.59
CA TRP A 209 -8.42 -3.59 27.48
C TRP A 209 -8.73 -4.05 26.04
N GLU A 210 -9.43 -3.24 25.24
CA GLU A 210 -9.72 -3.56 23.83
C GLU A 210 -8.43 -3.60 23.01
N LEU A 211 -7.54 -2.61 23.22
CA LEU A 211 -6.23 -2.57 22.57
C LEU A 211 -5.36 -3.75 23.00
N VAL A 212 -5.25 -4.00 24.30
CA VAL A 212 -4.48 -5.14 24.85
C VAL A 212 -4.99 -6.45 24.24
N SER A 213 -6.31 -6.66 24.22
CA SER A 213 -6.92 -7.87 23.66
C SER A 213 -6.63 -8.03 22.17
N ALA A 214 -6.76 -6.95 21.38
CA ALA A 214 -6.50 -6.99 19.94
C ALA A 214 -5.04 -7.34 19.62
N PHE A 215 -4.08 -6.75 20.33
CA PHE A 215 -2.66 -7.05 20.13
C PHE A 215 -2.26 -8.42 20.66
N ASN A 216 -2.71 -8.81 21.85
CA ASN A 216 -2.37 -10.11 22.45
C ASN A 216 -2.87 -11.27 21.60
N ARG A 217 -4.05 -11.14 20.95
CA ARG A 217 -4.51 -12.15 19.97
C ARG A 217 -3.57 -12.33 18.78
N ARG A 218 -2.93 -11.24 18.33
CA ARG A 218 -1.95 -11.29 17.23
C ARG A 218 -0.60 -11.85 17.70
N LEU A 219 -0.26 -11.66 18.97
CA LEU A 219 1.01 -12.05 19.58
C LEU A 219 1.01 -13.46 20.18
N GLN A 220 -0.16 -14.04 20.46
CA GLN A 220 -0.30 -15.31 21.17
C GLN A 220 0.41 -16.50 20.50
N ASN A 221 0.54 -16.47 19.16
CA ASN A 221 1.21 -17.53 18.40
C ASN A 221 2.72 -17.56 18.66
N GLU A 222 3.26 -16.46 19.16
CA GLU A 222 4.67 -16.32 19.52
C GLU A 222 4.88 -16.36 21.04
N GLY A 223 3.86 -16.68 21.83
CA GLY A 223 3.95 -16.64 23.29
C GLY A 223 4.20 -15.23 23.85
N LEU A 224 3.90 -14.19 23.06
CA LEU A 224 4.11 -12.80 23.43
C LEU A 224 2.82 -12.18 23.97
N SER A 225 2.94 -11.28 24.94
CA SER A 225 1.82 -10.54 25.50
C SER A 225 2.23 -9.17 26.03
N ILE A 226 1.28 -8.24 26.00
CA ILE A 226 1.35 -6.91 26.60
C ILE A 226 0.39 -6.89 27.78
N ALA A 227 0.82 -6.31 28.90
CA ALA A 227 0.00 -6.21 30.09
C ALA A 227 -1.03 -5.08 29.99
N ARG A 228 -0.58 -3.88 29.59
CA ARG A 228 -1.37 -2.65 29.48
C ARG A 228 -0.80 -1.75 28.38
N PHE A 229 -1.66 -1.07 27.62
CA PHE A 229 -1.19 -0.06 26.67
C PHE A 229 -0.89 1.28 27.36
N SER A 230 -1.50 1.54 28.52
CA SER A 230 -1.21 2.71 29.37
C SER A 230 0.24 2.81 29.81
N ASP A 231 0.95 1.68 29.86
CA ASP A 231 2.34 1.59 30.31
C ASP A 231 3.32 1.79 29.15
N CYS A 232 2.83 1.87 27.91
CA CYS A 232 3.67 2.09 26.74
C CYS A 232 4.21 3.52 26.73
N ARG A 233 5.49 3.64 26.42
CA ARG A 233 6.15 4.94 26.25
C ARG A 233 6.02 5.41 24.80
N MET A 234 5.72 6.69 24.60
CA MET A 234 5.70 7.27 23.27
C MET A 234 7.06 7.86 22.91
N LEU A 235 7.60 7.48 21.75
CA LEU A 235 8.70 8.14 21.09
C LEU A 235 8.15 9.05 19.98
N PRO A 236 8.06 10.38 20.20
CA PRO A 236 7.52 11.29 19.20
C PRO A 236 8.45 11.37 17.99
N SER A 237 7.85 11.50 16.81
CA SER A 237 8.57 11.64 15.54
C SER A 237 8.17 12.95 14.87
N ALA A 238 9.11 13.88 14.76
CA ALA A 238 8.85 15.17 14.10
C ALA A 238 8.49 14.98 12.62
N SER A 239 9.12 14.00 11.96
CA SER A 239 8.88 13.66 10.56
C SER A 239 7.49 13.08 10.31
N MET A 240 6.89 12.39 11.28
CA MET A 240 5.55 11.80 11.15
C MET A 240 4.42 12.82 11.33
N ARG A 241 4.72 14.03 11.84
CA ARG A 241 3.70 15.07 12.02
C ARG A 241 3.11 15.45 10.65
N PRO A 242 1.77 15.41 10.49
CA PRO A 242 1.14 15.90 9.27
C PRO A 242 1.55 17.36 9.02
N ARG A 243 1.98 17.67 7.79
CA ARG A 243 2.33 19.06 7.39
C ARG A 243 1.10 19.98 7.34
N VAL A 244 -0.06 19.39 7.08
CA VAL A 244 -1.36 20.05 7.22
C VAL A 244 -2.03 19.42 8.44
N PRO A 245 -2.43 20.20 9.47
CA PRO A 245 -3.13 19.64 10.61
C PRO A 245 -4.40 18.96 10.10
N ILE A 246 -4.48 17.64 10.25
CA ILE A 246 -5.69 16.89 9.95
C ILE A 246 -6.70 17.33 10.99
N ARG A 247 -7.58 18.25 10.62
CA ARG A 247 -8.77 18.57 11.40
C ARG A 247 -9.70 17.38 11.25
N LEU A 248 -9.56 16.39 12.12
CA LEU A 248 -10.58 15.37 12.27
C LEU A 248 -11.77 16.06 12.96
N THR A 249 -12.74 16.51 12.17
CA THR A 249 -14.02 16.97 12.68
C THR A 249 -14.79 15.76 13.19
N ARG A 250 -14.74 15.54 14.50
CA ARG A 250 -15.66 14.61 15.17
C ARG A 250 -16.86 15.43 15.62
N GLY A 251 -17.79 15.68 14.70
CA GLY A 251 -18.86 16.67 14.92
C GLY A 251 -18.34 18.11 14.78
N ASN A 252 -18.66 18.98 15.75
CA ASN A 252 -18.26 20.40 15.75
C ASN A 252 -16.89 20.67 16.39
N ASP A 253 -16.25 19.66 16.99
CA ASP A 253 -14.99 19.84 17.70
C ASP A 253 -13.79 19.61 16.79
N VAL A 254 -12.87 20.58 16.78
CA VAL A 254 -11.56 20.46 16.13
C VAL A 254 -10.63 19.76 17.11
N VAL A 255 -10.32 18.49 16.86
CA VAL A 255 -9.34 17.75 17.66
C VAL A 255 -7.94 18.08 17.15
N GLU A 256 -7.13 18.76 17.96
CA GLU A 256 -5.69 18.84 17.71
C GLU A 256 -5.07 17.47 17.97
N LEU A 257 -4.43 16.90 16.95
CA LEU A 257 -3.64 15.68 17.10
C LEU A 257 -2.47 15.97 18.06
N GLY A 258 -2.35 15.16 19.11
CA GLY A 258 -1.20 15.18 20.00
C GLY A 258 0.11 14.82 19.28
N PRO A 259 1.22 14.64 20.01
CA PRO A 259 2.44 14.15 19.38
C PRO A 259 2.16 12.80 18.69
N VAL A 260 2.67 12.64 17.46
CA VAL A 260 2.63 11.40 16.67
C VAL A 260 4.01 10.76 16.66
N GLY A 261 4.09 9.44 16.49
CA GLY A 261 5.35 8.73 16.57
C GLY A 261 5.16 7.22 16.75
N PHE A 262 5.91 6.64 17.69
CA PHE A 262 5.85 5.20 17.97
C PHE A 262 5.57 4.95 19.44
N TRP A 263 4.67 4.01 19.74
CA TRP A 263 4.57 3.41 21.07
C TRP A 263 5.56 2.27 21.21
N LEU A 264 6.24 2.26 22.35
CA LEU A 264 7.10 1.19 22.81
C LEU A 264 6.45 0.54 24.03
N CYS A 265 6.01 -0.69 23.86
CA CYS A 265 5.36 -1.47 24.91
C CYS A 265 6.25 -2.63 25.32
N ASP A 266 6.62 -2.70 26.59
CA ASP A 266 7.34 -3.87 27.10
C ASP A 266 6.43 -5.11 27.01
N MET A 267 6.98 -6.20 26.48
CA MET A 267 6.28 -7.47 26.31
C MET A 267 6.82 -8.54 27.23
N LYS A 268 5.95 -9.48 27.59
CA LYS A 268 6.33 -10.73 28.23
C LYS A 268 6.34 -11.85 27.21
N TYR A 269 7.37 -12.67 27.27
CA TYR A 269 7.46 -13.92 26.53
C TYR A 269 7.25 -15.10 27.48
N ASP A 270 6.32 -15.97 27.12
CA ASP A 270 6.06 -17.23 27.78
C ASP A 270 5.89 -18.32 26.71
N ALA A 271 6.91 -19.16 26.58
CA ALA A 271 6.91 -20.27 25.62
C ALA A 271 5.79 -21.28 25.88
N SER A 272 5.32 -21.41 27.13
CA SER A 272 4.20 -22.29 27.48
C SER A 272 2.84 -21.70 27.11
N ALA A 273 2.77 -20.38 26.93
CA ALA A 273 1.58 -19.66 26.49
C ALA A 273 1.41 -19.64 24.97
N VAL A 274 2.34 -20.24 24.21
CA VAL A 274 2.21 -20.36 22.75
C VAL A 274 0.93 -21.13 22.42
N ARG A 275 0.02 -20.47 21.70
CA ARG A 275 -1.22 -21.08 21.21
C ARG A 275 -1.14 -21.28 19.71
N PRO A 276 -1.76 -22.35 19.15
CA PRO A 276 -1.89 -22.48 17.72
C PRO A 276 -2.69 -21.29 17.17
N PRO A 277 -2.40 -20.83 15.93
CA PRO A 277 -3.16 -19.77 15.30
C PRO A 277 -4.65 -20.12 15.29
N PRO A 278 -5.53 -19.16 15.61
CA PRO A 278 -6.95 -19.39 15.47
C PRO A 278 -7.24 -19.73 14.01
N ARG A 279 -8.07 -20.76 13.79
CA ARG A 279 -8.43 -21.22 12.46
C ARG A 279 -9.76 -20.61 12.06
N MET A 280 -9.86 -20.27 10.79
CA MET A 280 -11.13 -19.88 10.19
C MET A 280 -12.11 -21.07 10.29
N PRO A 281 -13.37 -20.87 10.70
CA PRO A 281 -14.38 -21.91 10.70
C PRO A 281 -14.49 -22.59 9.32
N GLU A 282 -14.63 -23.92 9.30
CA GLU A 282 -14.62 -24.73 8.07
C GLU A 282 -15.65 -24.26 7.03
N ARG A 283 -16.84 -23.85 7.48
CA ARG A 283 -17.88 -23.26 6.62
C ARG A 283 -17.40 -22.01 5.89
N LEU A 284 -16.71 -21.11 6.60
CA LEU A 284 -16.19 -19.87 6.01
C LEU A 284 -14.97 -20.16 5.12
N ALA A 285 -14.12 -21.11 5.52
CA ALA A 285 -12.99 -21.56 4.72
C ALA A 285 -13.45 -22.18 3.38
N SER A 286 -14.54 -22.95 3.40
CA SER A 286 -15.16 -23.51 2.19
C SER A 286 -15.68 -22.42 1.27
N LEU A 287 -16.37 -21.41 1.83
CA LEU A 287 -16.88 -20.27 1.07
C LEU A 287 -15.74 -19.42 0.46
N VAL A 288 -14.64 -19.25 1.19
CA VAL A 288 -13.41 -18.64 0.64
C VAL A 288 -12.84 -19.49 -0.50
N GLY A 289 -12.80 -20.80 -0.34
CA GLY A 289 -12.37 -21.73 -1.39
C GLY A 289 -13.23 -21.63 -2.66
N GLU A 290 -14.55 -21.49 -2.52
CA GLU A 290 -15.45 -21.24 -3.66
C GLU A 290 -15.10 -19.92 -4.38
N ILE A 291 -14.84 -18.85 -3.63
CA ILE A 291 -14.41 -17.54 -4.19
C ILE A 291 -13.07 -17.66 -4.91
N GLU A 292 -12.11 -18.38 -4.32
CA GLU A 292 -10.79 -18.63 -4.92
C GLU A 292 -10.90 -19.41 -6.24
N HIS A 293 -11.77 -20.42 -6.30
CA HIS A 293 -12.00 -21.20 -7.51
C HIS A 293 -12.78 -20.43 -8.58
N ALA A 294 -13.76 -19.61 -8.18
CA ALA A 294 -14.50 -18.77 -9.09
C ALA A 294 -13.62 -17.67 -9.72
N CYS A 295 -12.64 -17.16 -8.96
CA CYS A 295 -11.83 -16.02 -9.37
C CYS A 295 -10.32 -16.17 -9.14
N PRO A 296 -9.68 -17.20 -9.71
CA PRO A 296 -8.29 -17.56 -9.40
C PRO A 296 -7.28 -16.48 -9.81
N ARG A 297 -7.67 -15.60 -10.74
CA ARG A 297 -6.86 -14.44 -11.15
C ARG A 297 -6.65 -13.43 -10.01
N PHE A 298 -7.66 -13.20 -9.18
CA PHE A 298 -7.63 -12.21 -8.10
C PHE A 298 -7.46 -12.87 -6.73
N PHE A 299 -7.97 -14.09 -6.57
CA PHE A 299 -7.88 -14.90 -5.36
C PHE A 299 -7.28 -16.26 -5.70
N PRO A 300 -5.97 -16.34 -5.97
CA PRO A 300 -5.34 -17.59 -6.36
C PRO A 300 -5.50 -18.66 -5.27
N PRO A 301 -6.07 -19.84 -5.60
CA PRO A 301 -6.39 -20.87 -4.62
C PRO A 301 -5.23 -21.27 -3.72
N GLY A 302 -5.49 -21.29 -2.41
CA GLY A 302 -4.51 -21.69 -1.40
C GLY A 302 -3.29 -20.76 -1.26
N ARG A 303 -3.28 -19.62 -1.94
CA ARG A 303 -2.21 -18.59 -1.82
C ARG A 303 -2.59 -17.46 -0.88
N GLY A 304 -3.78 -17.48 -0.30
CA GLY A 304 -4.24 -16.53 0.70
C GLY A 304 -3.50 -16.68 2.04
N GLN A 305 -3.13 -15.56 2.65
CA GLN A 305 -2.58 -15.49 4.00
C GLN A 305 -3.67 -14.99 4.95
N SER A 306 -4.17 -15.86 5.83
CA SER A 306 -5.27 -15.54 6.74
C SER A 306 -4.79 -15.00 8.09
N THR A 307 -5.31 -13.86 8.51
CA THR A 307 -5.25 -13.36 9.88
C THR A 307 -6.65 -13.47 10.49
N VAL A 308 -6.82 -14.37 11.47
CA VAL A 308 -8.11 -14.58 12.14
C VAL A 308 -8.22 -13.64 13.36
N LEU A 309 -9.29 -12.85 13.39
CA LEU A 309 -9.68 -11.95 14.47
C LEU A 309 -10.98 -12.46 15.11
N GLU A 310 -11.43 -11.81 16.20
CA GLU A 310 -12.58 -12.28 17.00
C GLU A 310 -13.88 -12.40 16.20
N ASN A 311 -14.18 -11.44 15.32
CA ASN A 311 -15.42 -11.38 14.53
C ASN A 311 -15.20 -11.40 13.02
N MET A 312 -13.95 -11.56 12.56
CA MET A 312 -13.62 -11.56 11.15
C MET A 312 -12.29 -12.26 10.87
N THR A 313 -12.10 -12.72 9.65
CA THR A 313 -10.83 -13.19 9.11
C THR A 313 -10.44 -12.32 7.93
N ILE A 314 -9.20 -11.84 7.92
CA ILE A 314 -8.63 -11.11 6.78
C ILE A 314 -7.79 -12.09 5.99
N VAL A 315 -8.13 -12.33 4.73
CA VAL A 315 -7.31 -13.17 3.83
C VAL A 315 -6.62 -12.26 2.83
N ASN A 316 -5.29 -12.14 2.94
CA ASN A 316 -4.48 -11.30 2.06
C ASN A 316 -3.95 -12.12 0.88
N TYR A 317 -3.98 -11.55 -0.33
CA TYR A 317 -3.40 -12.12 -1.54
C TYR A 317 -2.38 -11.14 -2.12
N PRO A 318 -1.11 -11.18 -1.63
CA PRO A 318 -0.09 -10.22 -2.03
C PRO A 318 0.20 -10.23 -3.53
N SER A 319 0.11 -11.39 -4.20
CA SER A 319 0.39 -11.51 -5.64
C SER A 319 -0.62 -10.79 -6.53
N SER A 320 -1.79 -10.44 -6.00
CA SER A 320 -2.89 -9.81 -6.75
C SER A 320 -3.33 -8.48 -6.14
N ASP A 321 -2.67 -8.01 -5.08
CA ASP A 321 -3.05 -6.81 -4.32
C ASP A 321 -4.52 -6.84 -3.86
N MET A 322 -5.00 -8.02 -3.45
CA MET A 322 -6.38 -8.21 -2.98
C MET A 322 -6.43 -8.64 -1.52
N LYS A 323 -7.55 -8.34 -0.86
CA LYS A 323 -7.92 -8.87 0.46
C LYS A 323 -9.36 -9.35 0.44
N LEU A 324 -9.66 -10.36 1.24
CA LEU A 324 -11.02 -10.70 1.65
C LEU A 324 -11.19 -10.37 3.13
N TYR A 325 -12.28 -9.67 3.45
CA TYR A 325 -12.80 -9.49 4.79
C TYR A 325 -13.93 -10.49 4.97
N VAL A 326 -13.71 -11.50 5.81
CA VAL A 326 -14.62 -12.61 6.04
C VAL A 326 -15.19 -12.49 7.44
N HIS A 327 -16.38 -11.93 7.59
CA HIS A 327 -17.02 -11.78 8.90
C HIS A 327 -17.56 -13.11 9.41
N SER A 328 -17.59 -13.27 10.74
CA SER A 328 -18.14 -14.47 11.39
C SER A 328 -19.63 -14.68 11.10
N SER A 329 -20.36 -13.62 10.74
CA SER A 329 -21.75 -13.65 10.26
C SER A 329 -21.92 -14.31 8.88
N GLY A 330 -20.82 -14.58 8.16
CA GLY A 330 -20.84 -15.08 6.79
C GLY A 330 -20.95 -13.98 5.73
N GLU A 331 -20.76 -12.71 6.10
CA GLU A 331 -20.53 -11.64 5.13
C GLU A 331 -19.10 -11.67 4.64
N ILE A 332 -18.91 -11.63 3.31
CA ILE A 332 -17.58 -11.55 2.70
C ILE A 332 -17.54 -10.35 1.78
N SER A 333 -16.51 -9.54 1.96
CA SER A 333 -16.19 -8.42 1.09
C SER A 333 -14.77 -8.52 0.58
N TYR A 334 -14.52 -8.12 -0.66
CA TYR A 334 -13.16 -7.94 -1.14
C TYR A 334 -12.73 -6.48 -1.06
N LEU A 335 -11.43 -6.26 -0.97
CA LEU A 335 -10.81 -4.96 -1.16
C LEU A 335 -9.56 -5.10 -2.00
N TYR A 336 -9.51 -4.36 -3.11
CA TYR A 336 -8.26 -4.09 -3.82
C TYR A 336 -7.47 -3.07 -3.01
N TYR A 337 -6.17 -3.28 -2.77
CA TYR A 337 -5.37 -2.44 -1.86
C TYR A 337 -5.40 -0.93 -2.19
N ARG A 338 -5.69 -0.55 -3.43
CA ARG A 338 -5.80 0.85 -3.86
C ARG A 338 -7.24 1.37 -4.00
N ALA A 339 -8.24 0.56 -3.66
CA ALA A 339 -9.62 1.00 -3.56
C ALA A 339 -9.89 1.58 -2.17
N LEU A 340 -10.83 2.54 -2.09
CA LEU A 340 -11.22 3.16 -0.81
C LEU A 340 -12.22 2.32 -0.03
N ASN A 341 -13.13 1.64 -0.73
CA ASN A 341 -14.25 0.94 -0.12
C ASN A 341 -14.21 -0.55 -0.48
N PRO A 342 -14.47 -1.45 0.48
CA PRO A 342 -14.64 -2.86 0.20
C PRO A 342 -15.96 -3.10 -0.55
N VAL A 343 -16.01 -4.16 -1.34
CA VAL A 343 -17.19 -4.57 -2.11
C VAL A 343 -17.67 -5.92 -1.59
N GLN A 344 -18.93 -5.97 -1.15
CA GLN A 344 -19.53 -7.18 -0.61
C GLN A 344 -19.92 -8.18 -1.71
N ILE A 345 -19.42 -9.40 -1.59
CA ILE A 345 -19.63 -10.52 -2.53
C ILE A 345 -20.38 -11.70 -1.90
N ALA A 346 -20.48 -11.77 -0.58
CA ALA A 346 -21.31 -12.74 0.13
C ALA A 346 -22.08 -12.10 1.28
N SER A 347 -23.27 -12.62 1.56
CA SER A 347 -24.09 -12.27 2.72
C SER A 347 -24.73 -13.54 3.28
N ASN A 348 -24.79 -13.66 4.62
CA ASN A 348 -25.34 -14.82 5.33
C ASN A 348 -24.72 -16.18 4.89
N GLY A 349 -23.45 -16.16 4.47
CA GLY A 349 -22.73 -17.34 4.00
C GLY A 349 -23.16 -17.83 2.61
N VAL A 350 -23.83 -16.97 1.82
CA VAL A 350 -24.23 -17.27 0.45
C VAL A 350 -23.58 -16.26 -0.49
N LEU A 351 -22.92 -16.76 -1.53
CA LEU A 351 -22.37 -15.95 -2.61
C LEU A 351 -23.50 -15.26 -3.38
N ARG A 352 -23.32 -13.98 -3.70
CA ARG A 352 -24.30 -13.24 -4.51
C ARG A 352 -24.34 -13.84 -5.92
N ARG A 353 -25.52 -13.97 -6.52
CA ARG A 353 -25.74 -14.72 -7.79
C ARG A 353 -24.93 -14.22 -9.00
N ASP A 354 -24.28 -13.07 -8.90
CA ASP A 354 -23.46 -12.41 -9.91
C ASP A 354 -21.96 -12.67 -9.73
N THR A 355 -21.57 -13.81 -9.15
CA THR A 355 -20.17 -13.99 -8.74
C THR A 355 -19.15 -14.06 -9.87
N GLU A 356 -19.50 -14.70 -10.97
CA GLU A 356 -18.62 -14.73 -12.15
C GLU A 356 -18.52 -13.34 -12.80
N ALA A 357 -19.59 -12.54 -12.74
CA ALA A 357 -19.63 -11.20 -13.33
C ALA A 357 -18.71 -10.19 -12.61
N TRP A 358 -18.42 -10.38 -11.31
CA TRP A 358 -17.47 -9.50 -10.62
C TRP A 358 -16.01 -9.82 -10.93
N CYS A 359 -15.69 -11.04 -11.36
CA CYS A 359 -14.33 -11.38 -11.80
C CYS A 359 -13.89 -10.56 -13.01
N ASP A 360 -14.82 -10.28 -13.92
CA ASP A 360 -14.52 -9.46 -15.10
C ASP A 360 -14.45 -7.96 -14.79
N ASN A 361 -15.02 -7.53 -13.65
CA ASN A 361 -15.16 -6.13 -13.29
C ASN A 361 -14.87 -5.86 -11.80
N VAL A 362 -13.70 -6.28 -11.33
CA VAL A 362 -13.23 -5.98 -9.97
C VAL A 362 -13.04 -4.46 -9.83
N GLN A 363 -13.88 -3.83 -9.01
CA GLN A 363 -13.78 -2.40 -8.72
C GLN A 363 -12.38 -2.03 -8.20
N GLY A 364 -11.80 -0.99 -8.80
CA GLY A 364 -10.44 -0.52 -8.49
C GLY A 364 -9.33 -1.17 -9.34
N ARG A 365 -9.61 -2.27 -10.06
CA ARG A 365 -8.65 -2.93 -10.94
C ARG A 365 -9.28 -3.17 -12.31
N SER A 366 -9.22 -2.16 -13.18
CA SER A 366 -9.56 -2.35 -14.59
C SER A 366 -8.55 -3.33 -15.19
N GLY A 367 -9.01 -4.55 -15.48
CA GLY A 367 -8.17 -5.60 -16.04
C GLY A 367 -7.50 -5.13 -17.33
N ALA A 368 -6.22 -5.48 -17.50
CA ALA A 368 -5.50 -5.28 -18.76
C ALA A 368 -6.33 -5.86 -19.92
N PRO A 369 -6.47 -5.15 -21.06
CA PRO A 369 -7.37 -5.54 -22.14
C PRO A 369 -7.19 -6.99 -22.64
N TRP A 370 -5.96 -7.49 -22.70
CA TRP A 370 -5.63 -8.85 -23.18
C TRP A 370 -5.85 -9.97 -22.16
N ALA A 371 -6.18 -9.63 -20.91
CA ALA A 371 -6.50 -10.61 -19.88
C ALA A 371 -8.02 -10.83 -19.74
N ARG A 372 -8.83 -10.15 -20.56
CA ARG A 372 -10.24 -10.47 -20.79
C ARG A 372 -10.21 -11.45 -21.95
N GLY A 373 -10.55 -12.72 -21.71
CA GLY A 373 -10.44 -13.77 -22.74
C GLY A 373 -11.05 -13.29 -24.07
N LEU A 374 -10.30 -13.48 -25.15
CA LEU A 374 -10.84 -13.40 -26.51
C LEU A 374 -11.72 -14.60 -26.78
#